data_AF-A0A0F7S4W9-F1
#
_entry.id   AF-A0A0F7S4W9-F1
#
_cell.length_a   1.000
_cell.length_b   1.000
_cell.length_c   1.000
_cell.angle_alpha   90.00
_cell.angle_beta   90.00
_cell.angle_gamma   90.00
#
_symmetry.space_group_name_H-M   'P 1'
#
loop_
_entity.id
_entity.type
_entity.pdbx_description
1 polymer ?
#
loop_
_entity_poly.entity_id
_entity_poly.type
_entity_poly.pdbx_seq_one_letter_code
_entity_poly.pdbx_strand_id
1 'polypeptide(L)'
;MDVTKAVSAYIQRMITEVAGIKVLLLDQDTTPIISTSFTQSSLLGHEVYLTDRVDNASRDRMRHLNCIALLRPTSQSIAALIRELRQPRYKSYWLYFTNVLQKQDIELLAEADEHEVVKEIQEFFADYLPVNTDLFSLNIHTPPARIWADNPSTWDTQGLDQHVKGLLAVLLSLKKRPVIRYERMSTLAKKLAEEVSYQINDGQSSLFDFRRTENAPLLLILDRRNDPVTPLLTQWTYQAM
;
A
#
# COMPACT_ATOMS: atom_id res chain seq x y z
N MET A 1 8.01 16.72 2.20
CA MET A 1 7.41 15.75 1.27
C MET A 1 8.41 14.62 1.19
N ASP A 2 8.31 13.66 2.11
CA ASP A 2 9.32 12.62 2.30
C ASP A 2 8.59 11.28 2.37
N VAL A 3 8.59 10.53 1.28
CA VAL A 3 7.81 9.30 1.15
C VAL A 3 8.41 8.14 1.94
N THR A 4 9.74 8.10 2.09
CA THR A 4 10.42 7.07 2.91
C THR A 4 10.07 7.26 4.37
N LYS A 5 10.08 8.49 4.88
CA LYS A 5 9.64 8.78 6.26
C LYS A 5 8.17 8.51 6.49
N ALA A 6 7.31 8.80 5.50
CA ALA A 6 5.87 8.54 5.64
C ALA A 6 5.59 7.05 5.84
N VAL A 7 6.17 6.18 4.99
CA VAL A 7 6.05 4.72 5.13
C VAL A 7 6.73 4.22 6.41
N SER A 8 7.94 4.71 6.71
CA SER A 8 8.66 4.31 7.91
C SER A 8 7.92 4.65 9.20
N ALA A 9 7.22 5.79 9.24
CA ALA A 9 6.42 6.19 10.40
C ALA A 9 5.22 5.24 10.63
N TYR A 10 4.56 4.76 9.57
CA TYR A 10 3.50 3.74 9.68
C TYR A 10 4.05 2.44 10.25
N ILE A 11 5.15 1.94 9.68
CA ILE A 11 5.77 0.67 10.12
C ILE A 11 6.27 0.80 11.56
N GLN A 12 6.93 1.91 11.92
CA GLN A 12 7.42 2.14 13.27
C GLN A 12 6.27 2.16 14.29
N ARG A 13 5.16 2.81 13.96
CA ARG A 13 3.97 2.83 14.81
C ARG A 13 3.43 1.40 15.00
N MET A 14 3.27 0.66 13.92
CA MET A 14 2.80 -0.73 13.91
C MET A 14 3.58 -1.63 14.88
N ILE A 15 4.91 -1.62 14.78
CA ILE A 15 5.77 -2.53 15.57
C ILE A 15 5.96 -2.07 17.02
N THR A 16 5.71 -0.79 17.32
CA THR A 16 5.85 -0.21 18.66
C THR A 16 4.57 -0.33 19.48
N GLU A 17 3.39 -0.22 18.86
CA GLU A 17 2.10 -0.34 19.55
C GLU A 17 1.88 -1.75 20.11
N VAL A 18 2.43 -2.78 19.46
CA VAL A 18 2.29 -4.17 19.88
C VAL A 18 3.45 -4.59 20.78
N ALA A 19 3.15 -4.87 22.05
CA ALA A 19 4.15 -5.31 23.02
C ALA A 19 4.52 -6.80 22.88
N GLY A 20 5.75 -7.15 23.27
CA GLY A 20 6.23 -8.53 23.39
C GLY A 20 6.75 -9.13 22.09
N ILE A 21 6.99 -10.44 22.11
CA ILE A 21 7.61 -11.18 20.99
C ILE A 21 6.60 -11.30 19.84
N LYS A 22 7.02 -10.84 18.66
CA LYS A 22 6.16 -10.65 17.49
C LYS A 22 6.58 -11.49 16.28
N VAL A 23 5.59 -11.84 15.48
CA VAL A 23 5.73 -12.27 14.08
C VAL A 23 5.10 -11.23 13.17
N LEU A 24 5.81 -10.89 12.09
CA LEU A 24 5.33 -10.02 11.03
C LEU A 24 4.86 -10.87 9.85
N LEU A 25 3.58 -10.77 9.52
CA LEU A 25 2.95 -11.50 8.44
C LEU A 25 2.65 -10.56 7.29
N LEU A 26 3.21 -10.85 6.12
CA LEU A 26 3.15 -10.01 4.92
C LEU A 26 2.45 -10.74 3.78
N ASP A 27 2.17 -10.04 2.69
CA ASP A 27 1.81 -10.67 1.42
C ASP A 27 2.86 -10.35 0.34
N GLN A 28 2.57 -10.75 -0.89
CA GLN A 28 3.46 -10.51 -2.02
C GLN A 28 3.69 -9.02 -2.31
N ASP A 29 2.71 -8.17 -2.02
CA ASP A 29 2.76 -6.74 -2.32
C ASP A 29 3.41 -5.95 -1.18
N THR A 30 3.17 -6.34 0.08
CA THR A 30 3.71 -5.67 1.27
C THR A 30 5.13 -6.09 1.63
N THR A 31 5.57 -7.29 1.21
CA THR A 31 6.94 -7.76 1.45
C THR A 31 7.99 -6.79 0.87
N PRO A 32 7.89 -6.35 -0.40
CA PRO A 32 8.83 -5.36 -0.94
C PRO A 32 8.74 -4.01 -0.21
N ILE A 33 7.55 -3.55 0.21
CA ILE A 33 7.37 -2.27 0.92
C ILE A 33 8.12 -2.26 2.26
N ILE A 34 8.02 -3.34 3.04
CA ILE A 34 8.79 -3.50 4.27
C ILE A 34 10.28 -3.58 3.96
N SER A 35 10.66 -4.35 2.95
CA SER A 35 12.07 -4.59 2.61
C SER A 35 12.82 -3.32 2.19
N THR A 36 12.14 -2.36 1.54
CA THR A 36 12.76 -1.07 1.18
C THR A 36 12.78 -0.07 2.34
N SER A 37 11.90 -0.22 3.32
CA SER A 37 11.68 0.78 4.36
C SER A 37 12.33 0.44 5.70
N PHE A 38 12.52 -0.85 6.00
CA PHE A 38 13.03 -1.34 7.28
C PHE A 38 14.07 -2.45 7.11
N THR A 39 15.11 -2.41 7.94
CA THR A 39 16.10 -3.49 8.01
C THR A 39 15.66 -4.59 8.96
N GLN A 40 16.12 -5.82 8.72
CA GLN A 40 15.88 -6.95 9.62
C GLN A 40 16.41 -6.68 11.04
N SER A 41 17.56 -6.01 11.16
CA SER A 41 18.11 -5.60 12.47
C SER A 41 17.19 -4.62 13.19
N SER A 42 16.54 -3.69 12.47
CA SER A 42 15.57 -2.77 13.06
C SER A 42 14.30 -3.48 13.51
N LEU A 43 13.80 -4.45 12.73
CA LEU A 43 12.66 -5.28 13.11
C LEU A 43 12.97 -6.10 14.38
N LEU A 44 14.15 -6.73 14.43
CA LEU A 44 14.60 -7.49 15.59
C LEU A 44 14.73 -6.61 16.84
N GLY A 45 15.24 -5.38 16.69
CA GLY A 45 15.31 -4.39 17.79
C GLY A 45 13.96 -4.01 18.38
N HIS A 46 12.86 -4.25 17.64
CA HIS A 46 11.48 -4.08 18.11
C HIS A 46 10.81 -5.41 18.43
N GLU A 47 11.56 -6.48 18.72
CA GLU A 47 11.06 -7.81 19.08
C GLU A 47 10.23 -8.50 17.98
N VAL A 48 10.42 -8.13 16.70
CA VAL A 48 9.90 -8.86 15.55
C VAL A 48 10.94 -9.90 15.14
N TYR A 49 10.75 -11.14 15.58
CA TYR A 49 11.74 -12.21 15.40
C TYR A 49 11.52 -13.03 14.13
N LEU A 50 10.29 -13.07 13.64
CA LEU A 50 9.91 -13.84 12.47
C LEU A 50 9.18 -12.94 11.48
N THR A 51 9.57 -13.05 10.22
CA THR A 51 8.82 -12.47 9.10
C THR A 51 8.44 -13.61 8.17
N ASP A 52 7.17 -13.71 7.81
CA ASP A 52 6.67 -14.75 6.90
C ASP A 52 5.52 -14.20 6.05
N ARG A 53 5.06 -14.97 5.07
CA ARG A 53 3.91 -14.60 4.24
C ARG A 53 2.62 -15.25 4.72
N VAL A 54 1.51 -14.53 4.60
CA VAL A 54 0.16 -14.99 4.97
C VAL A 54 -0.27 -16.22 4.16
N ASP A 55 0.15 -16.31 2.90
CA ASP A 55 -0.17 -17.41 2.00
C ASP A 55 0.68 -18.67 2.21
N ASN A 56 1.75 -18.58 3.01
CA ASN A 56 2.52 -19.75 3.44
C ASN A 56 1.68 -20.63 4.37
N ALA A 57 1.26 -21.79 3.86
CA ALA A 57 0.44 -22.73 4.62
C ALA A 57 1.24 -23.60 5.62
N SER A 58 2.57 -23.68 5.50
CA SER A 58 3.43 -24.53 6.34
C SER A 58 4.04 -23.81 7.55
N ARG A 59 3.50 -22.65 7.95
CA ARG A 59 3.92 -21.92 9.17
C ARG A 59 3.69 -22.72 10.46
N ASP A 60 4.63 -22.69 11.39
CA ASP A 60 4.44 -23.37 12.68
C ASP A 60 3.40 -22.67 13.57
N ARG A 61 2.73 -23.46 14.42
CA ARG A 61 1.81 -22.91 15.45
C ARG A 61 2.62 -22.43 16.65
N MET A 62 2.58 -21.14 16.92
CA MET A 62 3.36 -20.48 17.97
C MET A 62 2.48 -19.55 18.80
N ARG A 63 1.63 -20.14 19.66
CA ARG A 63 0.63 -19.45 20.50
C ARG A 63 1.20 -18.55 21.61
N HIS A 64 2.52 -18.40 21.68
CA HIS A 64 3.19 -17.44 22.57
C HIS A 64 3.52 -16.12 21.87
N LEU A 65 3.35 -16.04 20.54
CA LEU A 65 3.68 -14.88 19.71
C LEU A 65 2.46 -14.01 19.41
N ASN A 66 2.70 -12.70 19.32
CA ASN A 66 1.76 -11.73 18.77
C ASN A 66 1.97 -11.60 17.26
N CYS A 67 0.90 -11.60 16.47
CA CYS A 67 0.97 -11.45 15.03
C CYS A 67 0.61 -10.03 14.61
N ILE A 68 1.50 -9.40 13.86
CA ILE A 68 1.22 -8.18 13.12
C ILE A 68 1.06 -8.60 11.66
N ALA A 69 -0.14 -8.46 11.10
CA ALA A 69 -0.38 -8.69 9.68
C ALA A 69 -0.42 -7.36 8.95
N LEU A 70 0.53 -7.10 8.04
CA LEU A 70 0.50 -5.96 7.14
C LEU A 70 0.22 -6.44 5.73
N LEU A 71 -0.99 -6.20 5.23
CA LEU A 71 -1.50 -6.79 3.99
C LEU A 71 -2.12 -5.73 3.09
N ARG A 72 -2.09 -5.97 1.79
CA ARG A 72 -2.95 -5.24 0.86
C ARG A 72 -4.36 -5.82 0.89
N PRO A 73 -5.44 -5.02 0.88
CA PRO A 73 -6.82 -5.52 0.91
C PRO A 73 -7.23 -6.11 -0.46
N THR A 74 -6.54 -7.16 -0.90
CA THR A 74 -6.87 -7.94 -2.09
C THR A 74 -7.69 -9.15 -1.70
N SER A 75 -8.53 -9.67 -2.60
CA SER A 75 -9.31 -10.88 -2.33
C SER A 75 -8.44 -12.09 -1.95
N GLN A 76 -7.20 -12.15 -2.44
CA GLN A 76 -6.23 -13.20 -2.10
C GLN A 76 -5.72 -13.07 -0.66
N SER A 77 -5.30 -11.86 -0.27
CA SER A 77 -4.82 -11.57 1.09
C SER A 77 -5.94 -11.73 2.12
N ILE A 78 -7.16 -11.25 1.80
CA ILE A 78 -8.34 -11.42 2.67
C ILE A 78 -8.70 -12.90 2.83
N ALA A 79 -8.73 -13.69 1.74
CA ALA A 79 -8.99 -15.12 1.84
C ALA A 79 -7.91 -15.89 2.62
N ALA A 80 -6.63 -15.49 2.49
CA ALA A 80 -5.55 -16.06 3.28
C ALA A 80 -5.70 -15.73 4.76
N LEU A 81 -6.09 -14.50 5.09
CA LEU A 81 -6.33 -14.05 6.46
C LEU A 81 -7.56 -14.73 7.09
N ILE A 82 -8.66 -14.91 6.36
CA ILE A 82 -9.83 -15.67 6.81
C ILE A 82 -9.43 -17.10 7.19
N ARG A 83 -8.60 -17.77 6.36
CA ARG A 83 -8.09 -19.12 6.68
C ARG A 83 -7.21 -19.12 7.94
N GLU A 84 -6.41 -18.07 8.14
CA GLU A 84 -5.59 -17.90 9.32
C GLU A 84 -6.46 -17.72 10.59
N LEU A 85 -7.48 -16.86 10.56
CA LEU A 85 -8.34 -16.56 11.72
C LEU A 85 -9.23 -17.75 12.14
N ARG A 86 -9.65 -18.57 11.18
CA ARG A 86 -10.38 -19.82 11.49
C ARG A 86 -9.53 -20.86 12.22
N GLN A 87 -8.21 -20.84 12.03
CA GLN A 87 -7.27 -21.75 12.69
C GLN A 87 -6.02 -21.00 13.16
N PRO A 88 -6.16 -20.13 14.18
CA PRO A 88 -5.12 -19.17 14.53
C PRO A 88 -3.85 -19.88 14.99
N ARG A 89 -2.73 -19.53 14.36
CA ARG A 89 -1.39 -20.03 14.68
C ARG A 89 -0.73 -19.24 15.81
N TYR A 90 -1.17 -18.02 16.05
CA TYR A 90 -0.58 -17.07 17.00
C TYR A 90 -1.57 -16.71 18.12
N LYS A 91 -1.09 -16.02 19.16
CA LYS A 91 -1.87 -15.67 20.36
C LYS A 91 -2.93 -14.60 20.08
N SER A 92 -2.53 -13.55 19.38
CA SER A 92 -3.33 -12.36 19.09
C SER A 92 -2.88 -11.72 17.78
N TYR A 93 -3.79 -11.03 17.10
CA TYR A 93 -3.58 -10.46 15.78
C TYR A 93 -3.88 -8.97 15.75
N TRP A 94 -2.96 -8.20 15.19
CA TRP A 94 -3.16 -6.80 14.80
C TRP A 94 -3.13 -6.75 13.27
N LEU A 95 -4.23 -6.31 12.68
CA LEU A 95 -4.44 -6.33 11.24
C LEU A 95 -4.28 -4.91 10.69
N TYR A 96 -3.30 -4.73 9.81
CA TYR A 96 -3.00 -3.47 9.16
C TYR A 96 -3.16 -3.63 7.65
N PHE A 97 -3.96 -2.76 7.04
CA PHE A 97 -4.22 -2.78 5.60
C PHE A 97 -3.56 -1.60 4.89
N THR A 98 -2.92 -1.83 3.74
CA THR A 98 -2.18 -0.76 3.02
C THR A 98 -3.08 0.27 2.33
N ASN A 99 -4.39 -0.02 2.23
CA ASN A 99 -5.39 0.80 1.57
C ASN A 99 -6.75 0.65 2.26
N VAL A 100 -7.77 1.35 1.76
CA VAL A 100 -9.14 1.30 2.31
C VAL A 100 -9.69 -0.13 2.25
N LEU A 101 -10.19 -0.61 3.38
CA LEU A 101 -10.83 -1.91 3.53
C LEU A 101 -12.34 -1.77 3.30
N GLN A 102 -12.91 -2.66 2.51
CA GLN A 102 -14.36 -2.63 2.25
C GLN A 102 -15.13 -3.15 3.46
N LYS A 103 -16.32 -2.60 3.71
CA LYS A 103 -17.19 -3.04 4.81
C LYS A 103 -17.49 -4.54 4.76
N GLN A 104 -17.70 -5.07 3.55
CA GLN A 104 -17.90 -6.50 3.34
C GLN A 104 -16.71 -7.34 3.81
N ASP A 105 -15.48 -6.89 3.54
CA ASP A 105 -14.27 -7.61 3.98
C ASP A 105 -14.14 -7.59 5.51
N ILE A 106 -14.52 -6.47 6.17
CA ILE A 106 -14.57 -6.38 7.64
C ILE A 106 -15.56 -7.39 8.21
N GLU A 107 -16.76 -7.48 7.63
CA GLU A 107 -17.79 -8.43 8.04
C GLU A 107 -17.31 -9.90 7.90
N LEU A 108 -16.66 -10.23 6.78
CA LEU A 108 -16.09 -11.56 6.55
C LEU A 108 -14.95 -11.90 7.53
N LEU A 109 -14.09 -10.93 7.86
CA LEU A 109 -13.03 -11.13 8.85
C LEU A 109 -13.59 -11.31 10.26
N ALA A 110 -14.63 -10.55 10.61
CA ALA A 110 -15.32 -10.67 11.89
C ALA A 110 -16.01 -12.02 12.04
N GLU A 111 -16.67 -12.53 10.99
CA GLU A 111 -17.25 -13.88 10.99
C GLU A 111 -16.18 -14.97 11.14
N ALA A 112 -15.00 -14.76 10.55
CA ALA A 112 -13.91 -15.73 10.60
C ALA A 112 -13.18 -15.79 11.96
N ASP A 113 -13.23 -14.75 12.78
CA ASP A 113 -12.56 -14.67 14.08
C ASP A 113 -13.37 -15.33 15.21
N GLU A 114 -13.70 -16.61 15.04
CA GLU A 114 -14.43 -17.41 16.05
C GLU A 114 -13.68 -17.54 17.39
N HIS A 115 -12.39 -17.22 17.41
CA HIS A 115 -11.51 -17.34 18.57
C HIS A 115 -11.24 -16.00 19.28
N GLU A 116 -11.81 -14.89 18.78
CA GLU A 116 -11.65 -13.53 19.33
C GLU A 116 -10.17 -13.11 19.52
N VAL A 117 -9.32 -13.53 18.56
CA VAL A 117 -7.87 -13.29 18.62
C VAL A 117 -7.48 -11.96 18.00
N VAL A 118 -8.32 -11.35 17.16
CA VAL A 118 -8.07 -10.03 16.58
C VAL A 118 -8.23 -8.97 17.67
N LYS A 119 -7.19 -8.14 17.84
CA LYS A 119 -7.15 -7.06 18.82
C LYS A 119 -7.39 -5.70 18.19
N GLU A 120 -7.01 -5.54 16.93
CA GLU A 120 -7.08 -4.27 16.25
C GLU A 120 -7.11 -4.44 14.73
N ILE A 121 -7.84 -3.54 14.06
CA ILE A 121 -7.85 -3.39 12.61
C ILE A 121 -7.60 -1.92 12.29
N GLN A 122 -6.57 -1.61 11.51
CA GLN A 122 -6.24 -0.25 11.09
C GLN A 122 -5.87 -0.19 9.59
N GLU A 123 -6.11 0.97 8.99
CA GLU A 123 -5.70 1.29 7.62
C GLU A 123 -4.46 2.19 7.65
N PHE A 124 -3.37 1.73 7.06
CA PHE A 124 -2.14 2.49 6.85
C PHE A 124 -1.92 2.70 5.36
N PHE A 125 -1.98 3.93 4.90
CA PHE A 125 -1.93 4.27 3.48
C PHE A 125 -0.51 4.19 2.89
N ALA A 126 0.13 3.04 2.99
CA ALA A 126 1.48 2.74 2.53
C ALA A 126 1.47 1.77 1.32
N ASP A 127 0.56 1.97 0.36
CA ASP A 127 0.40 1.11 -0.84
C ASP A 127 1.34 1.51 -2.00
N TYR A 128 2.62 1.72 -1.71
CA TYR A 128 3.65 2.06 -2.70
C TYR A 128 5.06 1.75 -2.15
N LEU A 129 6.03 1.56 -3.05
CA LEU A 129 7.44 1.38 -2.74
C LEU A 129 8.15 2.73 -2.66
N PRO A 130 8.63 3.16 -1.48
CA PRO A 130 9.51 4.32 -1.40
C PRO A 130 10.92 3.92 -1.83
N VAL A 131 11.42 4.54 -2.91
CA VAL A 131 12.77 4.30 -3.44
C VAL A 131 13.76 5.31 -2.88
N ASN A 132 13.43 6.60 -3.03
CA ASN A 132 14.15 7.72 -2.43
C ASN A 132 13.16 8.59 -1.63
N THR A 133 13.65 9.61 -0.94
CA THR A 133 12.78 10.56 -0.19
C THR A 133 11.70 11.22 -1.06
N ASP A 134 11.95 11.36 -2.37
CA ASP A 134 11.12 12.03 -3.36
C ASP A 134 10.71 11.12 -4.54
N LEU A 135 11.08 9.84 -4.52
CA LEU A 135 10.77 8.87 -5.57
C LEU A 135 10.06 7.67 -4.98
N PHE A 136 8.90 7.33 -5.55
CA PHE A 136 8.18 6.10 -5.24
C PHE A 136 7.78 5.35 -6.50
N SER A 137 7.46 4.07 -6.34
CA SER A 137 6.91 3.21 -7.39
C SER A 137 5.64 2.52 -6.87
N LEU A 138 4.63 2.35 -7.72
CA LEU A 138 3.45 1.53 -7.39
C LEU A 138 3.73 0.02 -7.56
N ASN A 139 4.93 -0.34 -8.02
CA ASN A 139 5.36 -1.72 -8.26
C ASN A 139 4.45 -2.54 -9.18
N ILE A 140 3.86 -1.89 -10.19
CA ILE A 140 2.96 -2.54 -11.14
C ILE A 140 3.79 -3.13 -12.27
N HIS A 141 3.99 -4.46 -12.24
CA HIS A 141 4.72 -5.18 -13.28
C HIS A 141 3.82 -5.52 -14.48
N THR A 142 4.29 -5.17 -15.67
CA THR A 142 3.61 -5.44 -16.94
C THR A 142 4.53 -6.35 -17.78
N PRO A 143 4.19 -7.64 -18.01
CA PRO A 143 3.01 -8.43 -17.59
C PRO A 143 3.08 -8.96 -16.13
N PRO A 144 1.95 -9.43 -15.52
CA PRO A 144 0.62 -9.64 -16.12
C PRO A 144 -0.31 -8.42 -16.06
N ALA A 145 0.05 -7.36 -15.32
CA ALA A 145 -0.78 -6.16 -15.29
C ALA A 145 -0.80 -5.48 -16.67
N ARG A 146 -1.82 -4.67 -16.90
CA ARG A 146 -1.98 -3.87 -18.12
C ARG A 146 -2.30 -2.43 -17.77
N ILE A 147 -1.67 -1.50 -18.48
CA ILE A 147 -2.01 -0.08 -18.41
C ILE A 147 -3.13 0.23 -19.41
N TRP A 148 -3.00 -0.28 -20.64
CA TRP A 148 -3.96 -0.10 -21.71
C TRP A 148 -4.92 -1.29 -21.80
N ALA A 149 -6.17 -0.99 -22.16
CA ALA A 149 -7.14 -2.00 -22.60
C ALA A 149 -6.84 -2.39 -24.06
N ASP A 150 -7.89 -2.56 -24.88
CA ASP A 150 -7.75 -2.96 -26.28
C ASP A 150 -7.15 -1.88 -27.18
N ASN A 151 -7.02 -0.64 -26.69
CA ASN A 151 -6.42 0.47 -27.44
C ASN A 151 -5.57 1.39 -26.54
N PRO A 152 -4.60 2.13 -27.11
CA PRO A 152 -3.68 2.98 -26.33
C PRO A 152 -4.32 4.22 -25.68
N SER A 153 -5.59 4.51 -25.95
CA SER A 153 -6.31 5.67 -25.45
C SER A 153 -7.27 5.33 -24.31
N THR A 154 -7.40 4.05 -23.97
CA THR A 154 -8.30 3.55 -22.92
C THR A 154 -7.51 2.80 -21.86
N TRP A 155 -7.80 3.09 -20.60
CA TRP A 155 -7.26 2.36 -19.46
C TRP A 155 -7.79 0.92 -19.43
N ASP A 156 -6.93 -0.03 -19.07
CA ASP A 156 -7.40 -1.27 -18.46
C ASP A 156 -8.08 -0.95 -17.12
N THR A 157 -9.24 -1.56 -16.87
CA THR A 157 -10.06 -1.27 -15.69
C THR A 157 -9.33 -1.55 -14.37
N GLN A 158 -8.62 -2.69 -14.29
CA GLN A 158 -7.85 -3.03 -13.08
C GLN A 158 -6.61 -2.15 -12.97
N GLY A 159 -5.96 -1.86 -14.10
CA GLY A 159 -4.85 -0.92 -14.16
C GLY A 159 -5.21 0.44 -13.60
N LEU A 160 -6.34 1.03 -14.03
CA LEU A 160 -6.81 2.32 -13.53
C LEU A 160 -7.06 2.29 -12.02
N ASP A 161 -7.81 1.30 -11.53
CA ASP A 161 -8.13 1.14 -10.11
C ASP A 161 -6.88 1.07 -9.23
N GLN A 162 -5.87 0.28 -9.65
CA GLN A 162 -4.59 0.17 -8.95
C GLN A 162 -3.84 1.51 -8.89
N HIS A 163 -3.81 2.26 -10.00
CA HIS A 163 -3.13 3.56 -10.04
C HIS A 163 -3.84 4.59 -9.17
N VAL A 164 -5.17 4.62 -9.19
CA VAL A 164 -5.98 5.52 -8.33
C VAL A 164 -5.69 5.20 -6.86
N LYS A 165 -5.82 3.94 -6.45
CA LYS A 165 -5.57 3.50 -5.07
C LYS A 165 -4.15 3.82 -4.60
N GLY A 166 -3.14 3.58 -5.44
CA GLY A 166 -1.74 3.91 -5.13
C GLY A 166 -1.50 5.41 -4.96
N LEU A 167 -2.05 6.24 -5.87
CA LEU A 167 -1.92 7.69 -5.76
C LEU A 167 -2.64 8.25 -4.53
N LEU A 168 -3.84 7.75 -4.21
CA LEU A 168 -4.54 8.13 -2.98
C LEU A 168 -3.71 7.75 -1.74
N ALA A 169 -3.10 6.57 -1.71
CA ALA A 169 -2.25 6.16 -0.61
C ALA A 169 -1.05 7.12 -0.41
N VAL A 170 -0.37 7.51 -1.50
CA VAL A 170 0.70 8.51 -1.46
C VAL A 170 0.19 9.85 -0.89
N LEU A 171 -0.96 10.33 -1.36
CA LEU A 171 -1.50 11.61 -0.89
C LEU A 171 -1.92 11.56 0.58
N LEU A 172 -2.53 10.47 1.04
CA LEU A 172 -2.95 10.26 2.42
C LEU A 172 -1.75 10.15 3.36
N SER A 173 -0.74 9.35 3.00
CA SER A 173 0.50 9.21 3.79
C SER A 173 1.26 10.52 3.95
N LEU A 174 1.26 11.38 2.92
CA LEU A 174 1.86 12.72 2.95
C LEU A 174 0.93 13.80 3.53
N LYS A 175 -0.33 13.45 3.84
CA LYS A 175 -1.40 14.36 4.28
C LYS A 175 -1.55 15.56 3.34
N LYS A 176 -1.70 15.29 2.04
CA LYS A 176 -1.84 16.31 0.98
C LYS A 176 -3.16 16.19 0.25
N ARG A 177 -3.83 17.34 0.13
CA ARG A 177 -5.00 17.53 -0.73
C ARG A 177 -4.61 18.43 -1.91
N PRO A 178 -4.26 17.86 -3.08
CA PRO A 178 -3.70 18.61 -4.18
C PRO A 178 -4.75 19.25 -5.10
N VAL A 179 -4.33 20.30 -5.80
CA VAL A 179 -4.89 20.67 -7.10
C VAL A 179 -4.34 19.68 -8.12
N ILE A 180 -5.21 19.10 -8.95
CA ILE A 180 -4.80 18.10 -9.94
C ILE A 180 -4.70 18.74 -11.32
N ARG A 181 -3.56 18.53 -11.98
CA ARG A 181 -3.32 18.88 -13.38
C ARG A 181 -2.86 17.63 -14.12
N TYR A 182 -3.14 17.57 -15.40
CA TYR A 182 -2.76 16.44 -16.24
C TYR A 182 -2.32 16.91 -17.62
N GLU A 183 -1.56 16.06 -18.29
CA GLU A 183 -1.16 16.28 -19.67
C GLU A 183 -2.36 16.24 -20.61
N ARG A 184 -2.66 17.37 -21.26
CA ARG A 184 -3.87 17.57 -22.07
C ARG A 184 -4.05 16.54 -23.18
N MET A 185 -2.94 16.10 -23.80
CA MET A 185 -2.97 15.19 -24.95
C MET A 185 -3.11 13.72 -24.54
N SER A 186 -3.02 13.39 -23.25
CA SER A 186 -3.20 12.03 -22.75
C SER A 186 -4.62 11.82 -22.20
N THR A 187 -5.40 11.02 -22.92
CA THR A 187 -6.71 10.56 -22.43
C THR A 187 -6.59 9.72 -21.17
N LEU A 188 -5.49 8.98 -21.01
CA LEU A 188 -5.20 8.21 -19.81
C LEU A 188 -4.94 9.12 -18.62
N ALA A 189 -4.05 10.12 -18.77
CA ALA A 189 -3.76 11.06 -17.70
C ALA A 189 -5.01 11.84 -17.27
N LYS A 190 -5.85 12.25 -18.24
CA LYS A 190 -7.15 12.87 -17.97
C LYS A 190 -8.05 11.97 -17.13
N LYS A 191 -8.27 10.72 -17.56
CA LYS A 191 -9.17 9.79 -16.85
C LYS A 191 -8.67 9.48 -15.43
N LEU A 192 -7.36 9.30 -15.25
CA LEU A 192 -6.76 9.09 -13.92
C LEU A 192 -6.94 10.33 -13.04
N ALA A 193 -6.73 11.53 -13.58
CA ALA A 193 -6.94 12.78 -12.84
C ALA A 193 -8.39 12.97 -12.40
N GLU A 194 -9.35 12.69 -13.28
CA GLU A 194 -10.78 12.76 -12.98
C GLU A 194 -11.16 11.78 -11.86
N GLU A 195 -10.66 10.55 -11.92
CA GLU A 195 -10.96 9.52 -10.92
C GLU A 195 -10.32 9.84 -9.56
N VAL A 196 -9.05 10.25 -9.52
CA VAL A 196 -8.40 10.69 -8.27
C VAL A 196 -9.13 11.92 -7.70
N SER A 197 -9.55 12.86 -8.55
CA SER A 197 -10.33 14.03 -8.12
C SER A 197 -11.68 13.63 -7.51
N TYR A 198 -12.39 12.69 -8.13
CA TYR A 198 -13.66 12.18 -7.63
C TYR A 198 -13.49 11.49 -6.27
N GLN A 199 -12.47 10.65 -6.11
CA GLN A 199 -12.20 9.97 -4.84
C GLN A 199 -11.84 10.95 -3.72
N ILE A 200 -11.09 12.02 -4.01
CA ILE A 200 -10.74 13.04 -2.99
C ILE A 200 -11.94 13.88 -2.56
N ASN A 201 -12.84 14.23 -3.49
CA ASN A 201 -13.92 15.19 -3.20
C ASN A 201 -15.23 14.52 -2.77
N ASP A 202 -15.53 13.35 -3.31
CA ASP A 202 -16.82 12.69 -3.16
C ASP A 202 -16.68 11.29 -2.52
N GLY A 203 -15.74 10.47 -3.01
CA GLY A 203 -15.62 9.06 -2.59
C GLY A 203 -15.09 8.86 -1.16
N GLN A 204 -14.03 9.60 -0.80
CA GLN A 204 -13.27 9.45 0.46
C GLN A 204 -13.00 10.81 1.11
N SER A 205 -13.91 11.76 0.95
CA SER A 205 -13.71 13.17 1.32
C SER A 205 -13.31 13.38 2.79
N SER A 206 -13.82 12.55 3.70
CA SER A 206 -13.48 12.57 5.12
C SER A 206 -12.01 12.24 5.40
N LEU A 207 -11.39 11.34 4.62
CA LEU A 207 -9.98 10.99 4.76
C LEU A 207 -9.05 12.13 4.32
N PHE A 208 -9.56 13.07 3.52
CA PHE A 208 -8.82 14.22 2.98
C PHE A 208 -9.14 15.55 3.69
N ASP A 209 -9.79 15.51 4.86
CA ASP A 209 -10.05 16.70 5.68
C ASP A 209 -8.80 17.13 6.48
N PHE A 210 -7.76 17.54 5.75
CA PHE A 210 -6.52 18.04 6.32
C PHE A 210 -6.60 19.54 6.61
N ARG A 211 -5.77 20.00 7.55
CA ARG A 211 -5.58 21.44 7.79
C ARG A 211 -5.19 22.13 6.48
N ARG A 212 -5.97 23.14 6.09
CA ARG A 212 -5.72 23.93 4.88
C ARG A 212 -4.36 24.63 4.97
N THR A 213 -3.58 24.51 3.90
CA THR A 213 -2.31 25.22 3.71
C THR A 213 -2.54 26.45 2.83
N GLU A 214 -1.75 27.51 3.02
CA GLU A 214 -1.85 28.73 2.19
C GLU A 214 -1.65 28.44 0.70
N ASN A 215 -0.68 27.58 0.40
CA ASN A 215 -0.43 27.08 -0.95
C ASN A 215 -0.93 25.63 -1.06
N ALA A 216 -1.84 25.39 -2.00
CA ALA A 216 -2.30 24.04 -2.29
C ALA A 216 -1.20 23.24 -3.03
N PRO A 217 -0.92 21.99 -2.63
CA PRO A 217 0.02 21.15 -3.35
C PRO A 217 -0.50 20.85 -4.77
N LEU A 218 0.39 20.52 -5.70
CA LEU A 218 0.05 20.16 -7.08
C LEU A 218 0.33 18.67 -7.30
N LEU A 219 -0.67 17.94 -7.80
CA LEU A 219 -0.47 16.62 -8.41
C LEU A 219 -0.48 16.81 -9.93
N LEU A 220 0.66 16.58 -10.57
CA LEU A 220 0.79 16.63 -12.02
C LEU A 220 0.88 15.21 -12.58
N ILE A 221 -0.08 14.84 -13.42
CA ILE A 221 -0.15 13.52 -14.06
C ILE A 221 0.33 13.63 -15.51
N LEU A 222 1.38 12.88 -15.84
CA LEU A 222 2.04 12.90 -17.14
C LEU A 222 1.94 11.52 -17.82
N ASP A 223 2.05 11.51 -19.15
CA ASP A 223 2.10 10.29 -19.94
C ASP A 223 3.52 10.06 -20.47
N ARG A 224 4.07 8.86 -20.23
CA ARG A 224 5.43 8.52 -20.67
C ARG A 224 5.61 8.65 -22.18
N ARG A 225 4.54 8.52 -22.98
CA ARG A 225 4.58 8.62 -24.45
C ARG A 225 5.04 9.99 -24.95
N ASN A 226 4.96 11.04 -24.13
CA ASN A 226 5.44 12.37 -24.50
C ASN A 226 6.97 12.52 -24.37
N ASP A 227 7.63 11.64 -23.61
CA ASP A 227 9.08 11.55 -23.51
C ASP A 227 9.55 10.08 -23.60
N PRO A 228 9.58 9.52 -24.81
CA PRO A 228 10.03 8.15 -25.04
C PRO A 228 11.56 8.03 -25.06
N VAL A 229 12.30 9.14 -25.11
CA VAL A 229 13.77 9.13 -25.27
C VAL A 229 14.45 8.88 -23.93
N THR A 230 14.08 9.60 -22.88
CA THR A 230 14.70 9.48 -21.55
C THR A 230 14.86 8.04 -21.04
N PRO A 231 13.83 7.15 -21.09
CA PRO A 231 13.99 5.78 -20.60
C PRO A 231 14.92 4.90 -21.46
N LEU A 232 15.31 5.33 -22.67
CA LEU A 232 16.17 4.58 -23.58
C LEU A 232 17.64 5.01 -23.52
N LEU A 233 17.94 6.15 -22.88
CA LEU A 233 19.30 6.67 -22.78
C LEU A 233 20.12 5.84 -21.78
N THR A 234 21.36 5.51 -22.16
CA THR A 234 22.36 5.00 -21.21
C THR A 234 22.61 6.03 -20.12
N GLN A 235 22.42 5.61 -18.86
CA GLN A 235 22.63 6.46 -17.70
C GLN A 235 24.03 6.27 -17.14
N TRP A 236 24.62 7.34 -16.62
CA TRP A 236 25.98 7.35 -16.06
C TRP A 236 26.02 7.83 -14.59
N THR A 237 24.85 8.07 -14.00
CA THR A 237 24.73 8.40 -12.58
C THR A 237 24.58 7.13 -11.76
N TYR A 238 25.17 7.09 -10.57
CA TYR A 238 25.36 5.85 -9.79
C TYR A 238 24.09 5.03 -9.52
N GLN A 239 22.94 5.68 -9.28
CA GLN A 239 21.68 4.97 -9.03
C GLN A 239 20.97 4.51 -10.32
N ALA A 240 21.16 5.22 -11.42
CA ALA A 240 20.44 4.98 -12.67
C ALA A 240 21.22 4.09 -13.65
N MET A 241 22.55 4.03 -13.50
CA MET A 241 23.45 3.10 -14.20
C MET A 241 23.36 1.70 -13.59
#